data_AF-A0A5N7Z9Z2-F1
#
_entry.id   AF-A0A5N7Z9Z2-F1
#
_cell.length_a   1.000
_cell.length_b   1.000
_cell.length_c   1.000
_cell.angle_alpha   90.00
_cell.angle_beta   90.00
_cell.angle_gamma   90.00
#
_symmetry.space_group_name_H-M   'P 1'
#
loop_
_entity.id
_entity.type
_entity.pdbx_description
1 polymer ?
#
loop_
_entity_poly.entity_id
_entity_poly.type
_entity_poly.pdbx_seq_one_letter_code
_entity_poly.pdbx_strand_id
1 'polypeptide(L)'
;MDSPILHSLFENTTLDHSIARPVYLQLADILLDCIKTGKLRSGQKLPSTRDLAGLLQINRITVGKAYEELQMQGWLESFVGRGTFISAHLVDHEPETLTGNRHRPAMKKAGFSIPFQNYPDKATDIFIPELHLDDGYPDPSLAPLKELYRAYRNQLTRGGLYHRFGSYNDPAGPQYYRETLSEYLNATRGLKTTAQNILSVRGTLMGINLVCTALIRPGDVVVSGIPGWKRHTMP
;
A
#
# COMPACT_ATOMS: atom_id res chain seq x y z
N MET A 1 27.04 -24.76 -30.22
CA MET A 1 28.07 -25.07 -29.22
C MET A 1 27.40 -24.95 -27.86
N ASP A 2 26.92 -26.09 -27.39
CA ASP A 2 26.23 -26.21 -26.11
C ASP A 2 27.25 -25.95 -25.01
N SER A 3 27.00 -24.93 -24.19
CA SER A 3 27.90 -24.62 -23.09
C SER A 3 27.69 -25.68 -22.00
N PRO A 4 28.67 -26.56 -21.71
CA PRO A 4 28.52 -27.65 -20.74
C PRO A 4 28.21 -27.13 -19.33
N ILE A 5 28.50 -25.84 -19.06
CA ILE A 5 28.21 -25.16 -17.80
C ILE A 5 26.69 -25.02 -17.59
N LEU A 6 25.91 -24.76 -18.64
CA LEU A 6 24.46 -24.57 -18.52
C LEU A 6 23.75 -25.88 -18.16
N HIS A 7 24.23 -27.02 -18.66
CA HIS A 7 23.70 -28.33 -18.30
C HIS A 7 23.87 -28.60 -16.80
N SER A 8 25.07 -28.41 -16.27
CA SER A 8 25.36 -28.63 -14.84
C SER A 8 24.57 -27.71 -13.89
N LEU A 9 24.18 -26.51 -14.36
CA LEU A 9 23.45 -25.54 -13.55
C LEU A 9 22.01 -25.98 -13.28
N PHE A 10 21.38 -26.66 -14.25
CA PHE A 10 19.95 -26.98 -14.19
C PHE A 10 19.66 -28.43 -13.76
N GLU A 11 20.66 -29.33 -13.77
CA GLU A 11 20.51 -30.74 -13.38
C GLU A 11 19.95 -30.95 -11.96
N ASN A 12 20.23 -30.05 -11.02
CA ASN A 12 19.76 -30.15 -9.63
C ASN A 12 18.55 -29.25 -9.32
N THR A 13 17.82 -28.79 -10.33
CA THR A 13 16.68 -27.89 -10.14
C THR A 13 15.43 -28.69 -9.74
N THR A 14 14.92 -28.46 -8.54
CA THR A 14 13.68 -29.09 -8.06
C THR A 14 12.47 -28.21 -8.38
N LEU A 15 11.52 -28.73 -9.16
CA LEU A 15 10.22 -28.10 -9.41
C LEU A 15 9.15 -28.87 -8.63
N ASP A 16 8.32 -28.16 -7.86
CA ASP A 16 7.31 -28.78 -7.01
C ASP A 16 5.92 -28.63 -7.62
N HIS A 17 5.32 -29.75 -8.01
CA HIS A 17 3.99 -29.79 -8.63
C HIS A 17 2.84 -29.79 -7.61
N SER A 18 3.14 -29.91 -6.31
CA SER A 18 2.15 -29.95 -5.23
C SER A 18 1.77 -28.56 -4.70
N ILE A 19 2.61 -27.55 -4.96
CA ILE A 19 2.39 -26.17 -4.50
C ILE A 19 1.44 -25.45 -5.47
N ALA A 20 0.59 -24.56 -4.94
CA ALA A 20 -0.36 -23.77 -5.71
C ALA A 20 0.28 -22.85 -6.79
N ARG A 21 1.60 -22.64 -6.75
CA ARG A 21 2.33 -21.80 -7.71
C ARG A 21 2.56 -22.57 -9.01
N PRO A 22 2.11 -22.06 -10.18
CA PRO A 22 2.34 -22.70 -11.47
C PRO A 22 3.83 -23.00 -11.74
N VAL A 23 4.12 -24.17 -12.32
CA VAL A 23 5.50 -24.66 -12.58
C VAL A 23 6.32 -23.69 -13.44
N TYR A 24 5.70 -23.02 -14.42
CA TYR A 24 6.42 -22.04 -15.26
C TYR A 24 6.90 -20.83 -14.46
N LEU A 25 6.17 -20.42 -13.42
CA LEU A 25 6.60 -19.33 -12.52
C LEU A 25 7.71 -19.79 -11.59
N GLN A 26 7.68 -21.04 -11.12
CA GLN A 26 8.78 -21.61 -10.34
C GLN A 26 10.07 -21.64 -11.17
N LEU A 27 9.97 -22.07 -12.44
CA LEU A 27 11.11 -22.04 -13.36
C LEU A 27 11.61 -20.60 -13.62
N ALA A 28 10.70 -19.64 -13.79
CA ALA A 28 11.06 -18.23 -13.95
C ALA A 28 11.80 -17.70 -12.72
N ASP A 29 11.34 -18.01 -11.50
CA ASP A 29 12.01 -17.59 -10.26
C ASP A 29 13.42 -18.18 -10.15
N ILE A 30 13.60 -19.45 -10.50
CA ILE A 30 14.91 -20.12 -10.44
C ILE A 30 15.89 -19.51 -11.45
N LEU A 31 15.43 -19.28 -12.67
CA LEU A 31 16.22 -18.60 -13.70
C LEU A 31 16.59 -17.18 -13.25
N LEU A 32 15.63 -16.46 -12.66
CA LEU A 32 15.86 -15.12 -12.13
C LEU A 32 16.89 -15.10 -11.00
N ASP A 33 16.86 -16.08 -10.09
CA ASP A 33 17.85 -16.21 -9.03
C ASP A 33 19.25 -16.48 -9.59
N CYS A 34 19.35 -17.32 -10.63
CA CYS A 34 20.62 -17.57 -11.33
C CYS A 34 21.17 -16.31 -12.01
N ILE A 35 20.31 -15.45 -12.56
CA ILE A 35 20.70 -14.14 -13.11
C ILE A 35 21.18 -13.21 -11.98
N LYS A 36 20.41 -13.10 -10.89
CA LYS A 36 20.74 -12.21 -9.74
C LYS A 36 22.00 -12.60 -9.01
N THR A 37 22.29 -13.90 -8.91
CA THR A 37 23.50 -14.44 -8.27
C THR A 37 24.71 -14.45 -9.20
N GLY A 38 24.57 -13.99 -10.45
CA GLY A 38 25.65 -13.91 -11.43
C GLY A 38 26.08 -15.26 -12.02
N LYS A 39 25.34 -16.35 -11.73
CA LYS A 39 25.57 -17.67 -12.35
C LYS A 39 25.26 -17.65 -13.85
N LEU A 40 24.32 -16.81 -14.25
CA LEU A 40 24.02 -16.49 -15.64
C LEU A 40 24.34 -15.00 -15.87
N ARG A 41 25.21 -14.72 -16.84
CA ARG A 41 25.74 -13.37 -17.09
C ARG A 41 24.90 -12.59 -18.08
N SER A 42 24.97 -11.26 -17.99
CA SER A 42 24.40 -10.35 -18.99
C SER A 42 24.88 -10.71 -20.41
N GLY A 43 23.97 -10.71 -21.39
CA GLY A 43 24.26 -11.08 -22.77
C GLY A 43 24.51 -12.57 -23.03
N GLN A 44 24.49 -13.44 -22.01
CA GLN A 44 24.67 -14.88 -22.19
C GLN A 44 23.46 -15.51 -22.89
N LYS A 45 23.73 -16.43 -23.83
CA LYS A 45 22.69 -17.19 -24.54
C LYS A 45 22.13 -18.29 -23.63
N LEU A 46 20.81 -18.34 -23.50
CA LEU A 46 20.11 -19.41 -22.81
C LEU A 46 19.94 -20.65 -23.70
N PRO A 47 19.79 -21.85 -23.10
CA PRO A 47 19.41 -23.05 -23.85
C PRO A 47 18.08 -22.83 -24.57
N SER A 48 17.87 -23.53 -25.69
CA SER A 48 16.59 -23.44 -26.37
C SER A 48 15.48 -24.02 -25.48
N THR A 49 14.23 -23.62 -25.74
CA THR A 49 13.08 -24.20 -25.01
C THR A 49 12.99 -25.71 -25.15
N ARG A 50 13.54 -26.30 -26.21
CA ARG A 50 13.60 -27.75 -26.41
C ARG A 50 14.67 -28.39 -25.53
N ASP A 51 15.86 -27.81 -25.49
CA ASP A 51 16.99 -28.37 -24.74
C ASP A 51 16.73 -28.28 -23.24
N LEU A 52 16.25 -27.13 -22.76
CA LEU A 52 15.92 -26.95 -21.34
C LEU A 52 14.74 -27.85 -20.89
N ALA A 53 13.76 -28.06 -21.77
CA ALA A 53 12.66 -29.00 -21.50
C ALA A 53 13.16 -30.45 -21.41
N GLY A 54 14.10 -30.84 -22.27
CA GLY A 54 14.74 -32.15 -22.22
C GLY A 54 15.55 -32.36 -20.94
N LEU A 55 16.26 -31.32 -20.49
CA LEU A 55 17.07 -31.38 -19.27
C LEU A 55 16.24 -31.49 -18.00
N LEU A 56 15.19 -30.68 -17.89
CA LEU A 56 14.32 -30.66 -16.71
C LEU A 56 13.19 -31.71 -16.79
N GLN A 57 13.10 -32.46 -17.89
CA GLN A 57 12.04 -33.43 -18.16
C GLN A 57 10.61 -32.85 -18.01
N ILE A 58 10.41 -31.59 -18.43
CA ILE A 58 9.11 -30.90 -18.37
C ILE A 58 8.57 -30.59 -19.77
N ASN A 59 7.29 -30.22 -19.85
CA ASN A 59 6.68 -29.82 -21.11
C ASN A 59 7.35 -28.54 -21.66
N ARG A 60 7.74 -28.57 -22.94
CA ARG A 60 8.31 -27.42 -23.67
C ARG A 60 7.46 -26.15 -23.56
N ILE A 61 6.13 -26.28 -23.53
CA ILE A 61 5.21 -25.13 -23.39
C ILE A 61 5.44 -24.44 -22.04
N THR A 62 5.71 -25.18 -20.97
CA THR A 62 6.01 -24.65 -19.63
C THR A 62 7.29 -23.83 -19.64
N VAL A 63 8.35 -24.32 -20.32
CA VAL A 63 9.59 -23.57 -20.50
C VAL A 63 9.36 -22.30 -21.33
N GLY A 64 8.57 -22.40 -22.40
CA GLY A 64 8.18 -21.25 -23.22
C GLY A 64 7.51 -20.15 -22.39
N LYS A 65 6.53 -20.52 -21.56
CA LYS A 65 5.84 -19.58 -20.66
C LYS A 65 6.79 -18.93 -19.64
N ALA A 66 7.76 -19.68 -19.11
CA ALA A 66 8.75 -19.12 -18.20
C ALA A 66 9.66 -18.09 -18.88
N TYR A 67 10.07 -18.36 -20.13
CA TYR A 67 10.87 -17.41 -20.92
C TYR A 67 10.07 -16.17 -21.30
N GLU A 68 8.80 -16.34 -21.70
CA GLU A 68 7.88 -15.24 -21.98
C GLU A 68 7.68 -14.35 -20.74
N GLU A 69 7.48 -14.94 -19.56
CA GLU A 69 7.36 -14.22 -18.29
C GLU A 69 8.61 -13.36 -18.02
N LEU A 70 9.80 -13.95 -18.11
CA LEU A 70 11.05 -13.23 -17.88
C LEU A 70 11.34 -12.18 -18.95
N GLN A 71 10.90 -12.40 -20.19
CA GLN A 71 10.98 -11.42 -21.26
C GLN A 71 10.02 -10.23 -21.00
N MET A 72 8.79 -10.48 -20.54
CA MET A 72 7.85 -9.43 -20.15
C MET A 72 8.37 -8.57 -18.99
N GLN A 73 9.11 -9.18 -18.07
CA GLN A 73 9.78 -8.50 -16.96
C GLN A 73 11.08 -7.80 -17.37
N GLY A 74 11.56 -7.98 -18.60
CA GLY A 74 12.77 -7.34 -19.12
C GLY A 74 14.09 -8.04 -18.77
N TRP A 75 14.05 -9.26 -18.22
CA TRP A 75 15.27 -10.03 -17.89
C TRP A 75 15.88 -10.72 -19.11
N LEU A 76 15.07 -11.03 -20.13
CA LEU A 76 15.49 -11.74 -21.34
C LEU A 76 15.19 -10.95 -22.61
N GLU A 77 16.02 -11.16 -23.63
CA GLU A 77 15.86 -10.65 -24.98
C GLU A 77 15.88 -11.81 -25.97
N SER A 78 14.81 -11.94 -26.77
CA SER A 78 14.69 -12.98 -27.78
C SER A 78 14.92 -12.40 -29.18
N PHE A 79 15.85 -13.00 -29.94
CA PHE A 79 16.16 -12.60 -31.31
C PHE A 79 15.84 -13.74 -32.29
N VAL A 80 15.09 -13.43 -33.35
CA VAL A 80 14.72 -14.39 -34.40
C VAL A 80 15.98 -15.00 -35.01
N GLY A 81 16.05 -16.34 -35.03
CA GLY A 81 17.18 -17.09 -35.58
C GLY A 81 18.43 -17.17 -34.69
N ARG A 82 18.61 -16.26 -33.71
CA ARG A 82 19.79 -16.26 -32.82
C ARG A 82 19.53 -16.93 -31.47
N GLY A 83 18.27 -16.95 -31.00
CA GLY A 83 17.85 -17.53 -29.72
C GLY A 83 17.53 -16.46 -28.67
N THR A 84 17.37 -16.90 -27.42
CA THR A 84 17.07 -16.05 -26.27
C THR A 84 18.34 -15.81 -25.46
N PHE A 85 18.54 -14.57 -25.06
CA PHE A 85 19.72 -14.08 -24.34
C PHE A 85 19.26 -13.36 -23.07
N ILE A 86 20.13 -13.27 -22.09
CA ILE A 86 19.91 -12.43 -20.91
C ILE A 86 20.12 -10.99 -21.32
N SER A 87 19.22 -10.08 -20.90
CA SER A 87 19.26 -8.69 -21.33
C SER A 87 20.61 -8.05 -21.04
N ALA A 88 21.16 -7.36 -22.03
CA ALA A 88 22.46 -6.68 -21.95
C ALA A 88 22.41 -5.43 -21.04
N HIS A 89 21.21 -4.95 -20.72
CA HIS A 89 21.00 -3.79 -19.85
C HIS A 89 21.06 -4.13 -18.35
N LEU A 90 21.19 -5.42 -18.01
CA LEU A 90 21.45 -5.85 -16.65
C LEU A 90 22.89 -5.47 -16.30
N VAL A 91 23.03 -4.62 -15.29
CA VAL A 91 24.32 -4.31 -14.69
C VAL A 91 24.86 -5.63 -14.15
N ASP A 92 25.93 -6.14 -14.77
CA ASP A 92 26.69 -7.25 -14.20
C ASP A 92 27.27 -6.73 -12.88
N HIS A 93 26.56 -6.99 -11.79
CA HIS A 93 27.12 -6.86 -10.47
C HIS A 93 28.18 -7.94 -10.36
N GLU A 94 29.42 -7.64 -10.74
CA GLU A 94 30.53 -8.41 -10.21
C GLU A 94 30.38 -8.36 -8.69
N PRO A 95 30.25 -9.50 -8.00
CA PRO A 95 30.27 -9.48 -6.56
C PRO A 95 31.62 -8.89 -6.18
N GLU A 96 31.62 -7.63 -5.75
CA GLU A 96 32.79 -7.00 -5.18
C GLU A 96 33.24 -7.96 -4.09
N THR A 97 34.43 -8.54 -4.27
CA THR A 97 35.08 -9.23 -3.17
C THR A 97 35.15 -8.21 -2.06
N LEU A 98 34.43 -8.47 -0.97
CA LEU A 98 34.43 -7.64 0.23
C LEU A 98 35.89 -7.58 0.71
N THR A 99 36.63 -6.61 0.18
CA THR A 99 38.02 -6.37 0.51
C THR A 99 37.99 -5.64 1.83
N GLY A 100 38.06 -6.45 2.86
CA GLY A 100 37.78 -6.07 4.22
C GLY A 100 36.72 -6.98 4.78
N ASN A 101 37.00 -7.49 5.97
CA ASN A 101 36.09 -8.24 6.82
C ASN A 101 34.92 -7.35 7.29
N ARG A 102 34.23 -6.67 6.36
CA ARG A 102 32.94 -6.02 6.58
C ARG A 102 31.87 -7.09 6.42
N HIS A 103 31.97 -8.12 7.25
CA HIS A 103 30.80 -8.69 7.85
C HIS A 103 30.12 -7.50 8.56
N ARG A 104 29.29 -6.71 7.86
CA ARG A 104 28.25 -5.96 8.53
C ARG A 104 27.30 -7.07 8.96
N PRO A 105 27.35 -7.56 10.22
CA PRO A 105 26.34 -8.50 10.66
C PRO A 105 25.00 -7.88 10.28
N ALA A 106 24.07 -8.68 9.74
CA ALA A 106 22.71 -8.24 9.52
C ALA A 106 22.32 -7.39 10.73
N MET A 107 22.03 -6.11 10.49
CA MET A 107 21.90 -5.15 11.57
C MET A 107 20.83 -5.67 12.51
N LYS A 108 21.25 -6.26 13.65
CA LYS A 108 20.33 -6.82 14.64
C LYS A 108 19.44 -5.74 15.26
N LYS A 109 19.78 -4.47 15.01
CA LYS A 109 19.08 -3.27 15.44
C LYS A 109 19.01 -2.29 14.29
N ALA A 110 17.83 -1.68 14.06
CA ALA A 110 17.65 -0.61 13.09
C ALA A 110 18.58 0.58 13.40
N GLY A 111 19.01 1.31 12.36
CA GLY A 111 19.91 2.47 12.49
C GLY A 111 19.24 3.72 13.07
N PHE A 112 18.00 3.58 13.51
CA PHE A 112 17.22 4.57 14.23
C PHE A 112 16.60 3.89 15.43
N SER A 113 16.51 4.62 16.54
CA SER A 113 15.72 4.22 17.69
C SER A 113 14.30 4.75 17.50
N ILE A 114 13.31 3.87 17.52
CA ILE A 114 11.94 4.30 17.81
C ILE A 114 11.90 4.50 19.32
N PRO A 115 11.64 5.72 19.83
CA PRO A 115 11.41 5.89 21.26
C PRO A 115 10.16 5.09 21.60
N PHE A 116 10.36 3.92 22.23
CA PHE A 116 9.24 3.21 22.83
C PHE A 116 8.80 4.07 24.01
N GLN A 117 7.77 4.89 23.79
CA GLN A 117 7.02 5.43 24.90
C GLN A 117 6.44 4.22 25.63
N ASN A 118 6.81 4.06 26.90
CA ASN A 118 6.08 3.19 27.81
C ASN A 118 4.67 3.77 27.92
N TYR A 119 3.81 3.45 26.95
CA TYR A 119 2.38 3.49 27.18
C TYR A 119 2.18 2.54 28.35
N PRO A 120 1.71 3.02 29.51
CA PRO A 120 1.44 2.13 30.61
C PRO A 120 0.55 1.02 30.05
N ASP A 121 0.98 -0.24 30.19
CA ASP A 121 0.13 -1.43 30.08
C ASP A 121 -0.91 -1.32 31.20
N LYS A 122 -1.81 -0.35 31.08
CA LYS A 122 -3.07 -0.41 31.78
C LYS A 122 -3.76 -1.57 31.10
N ALA A 123 -3.72 -2.74 31.77
CA ALA A 123 -4.84 -3.65 31.68
C ALA A 123 -6.06 -2.75 31.85
N THR A 124 -6.77 -2.49 30.75
CA THR A 124 -7.97 -1.69 30.81
C THR A 124 -8.95 -2.57 31.56
N ASP A 125 -8.94 -2.49 32.88
CA ASP A 125 -10.09 -2.92 33.66
C ASP A 125 -11.22 -2.08 33.10
N ILE A 126 -12.05 -2.71 32.26
CA ILE A 126 -13.21 -2.08 31.65
C ILE A 126 -14.20 -1.87 32.80
N PHE A 127 -13.95 -0.82 33.57
CA PHE A 127 -14.84 -0.38 34.62
C PHE A 127 -15.93 0.43 33.94
N ILE A 128 -17.12 -0.15 33.86
CA ILE A 128 -18.33 0.56 33.42
C ILE A 128 -18.99 1.04 34.72
N PRO A 129 -18.74 2.29 35.16
CA PRO A 129 -19.42 2.81 36.34
C PRO A 129 -20.92 2.89 36.07
N GLU A 130 -21.72 2.77 37.14
CA GLU A 130 -23.17 3.04 37.08
C GLU A 130 -23.46 4.49 36.66
N LEU A 131 -22.56 5.41 37.01
CA LEU A 131 -22.59 6.81 36.57
C LEU A 131 -21.28 7.15 35.85
N HIS A 132 -21.38 7.44 34.56
CA HIS A 132 -20.25 7.90 33.75
C HIS A 132 -20.29 9.42 33.60
N LEU A 133 -19.45 10.12 34.39
CA LEU A 133 -19.26 11.56 34.26
C LEU A 133 -18.05 11.81 33.36
N ASP A 134 -18.30 12.33 32.17
CA ASP A 134 -17.27 12.62 31.18
C ASP A 134 -17.38 14.05 30.64
N ASP A 135 -16.46 14.45 29.76
CA ASP A 135 -16.37 15.80 29.20
C ASP A 135 -17.43 16.09 28.10
N GLY A 136 -18.56 15.35 28.10
CA GLY A 136 -19.67 15.53 27.16
C GLY A 136 -19.60 14.59 25.96
N TYR A 137 -19.12 13.36 26.14
CA TYR A 137 -19.23 12.34 25.12
C TYR A 137 -20.71 11.95 24.93
N PRO A 138 -21.17 11.81 23.68
CA PRO A 138 -22.56 11.45 23.43
C PRO A 138 -22.83 10.01 23.88
N ASP A 139 -23.94 9.79 24.58
CA ASP A 139 -24.40 8.45 24.95
C ASP A 139 -24.82 7.66 23.69
N PRO A 140 -24.12 6.57 23.33
CA PRO A 140 -24.44 5.77 22.15
C PRO A 140 -25.83 5.11 22.23
N SER A 141 -26.37 4.88 23.43
CA SER A 141 -27.68 4.25 23.64
C SER A 141 -28.84 5.16 23.20
N LEU A 142 -28.62 6.48 23.24
CA LEU A 142 -29.59 7.50 22.81
C LEU A 142 -29.48 7.82 21.31
N ALA A 143 -28.48 7.27 20.61
CA ALA A 143 -28.31 7.52 19.18
C ALA A 143 -29.51 6.96 18.39
N PRO A 144 -30.03 7.69 17.38
CA PRO A 144 -31.14 7.23 16.53
C PRO A 144 -30.64 6.20 15.50
N LEU A 145 -30.15 5.05 15.99
CA LEU A 145 -29.47 4.03 15.20
C LEU A 145 -30.38 3.43 14.12
N LYS A 146 -31.69 3.31 14.38
CA LYS A 146 -32.66 2.79 13.41
C LYS A 146 -32.81 3.73 12.22
N GLU A 147 -32.91 5.02 12.47
CA GLU A 147 -33.03 6.07 11.45
C GLU A 147 -31.73 6.16 10.64
N LEU A 148 -30.58 6.15 11.31
CA LEU A 148 -29.27 6.15 10.67
C LEU A 148 -29.09 4.93 9.76
N TYR A 149 -29.42 3.73 10.26
CA TYR A 149 -29.38 2.50 9.46
C TYR A 149 -30.31 2.59 8.25
N ARG A 150 -31.56 3.05 8.45
CA ARG A 150 -32.53 3.21 7.36
C ARG A 150 -32.02 4.19 6.30
N ALA A 151 -31.48 5.34 6.71
CA ALA A 151 -30.92 6.33 5.81
C ALA A 151 -29.71 5.79 5.03
N TYR A 152 -28.79 5.10 5.72
CA TYR A 152 -27.60 4.52 5.10
C TYR A 152 -27.97 3.42 4.10
N ARG A 153 -28.86 2.49 4.50
CA ARG A 153 -29.39 1.45 3.62
C ARG A 153 -30.04 2.04 2.38
N ASN A 154 -30.90 3.05 2.55
CA ASN A 154 -31.55 3.73 1.42
C ASN A 154 -30.57 4.36 0.44
N GLN A 155 -29.41 4.84 0.90
CA GLN A 155 -28.39 5.38 0.00
C GLN A 155 -27.63 4.28 -0.75
N LEU A 156 -27.34 3.16 -0.08
CA LEU A 156 -26.62 2.03 -0.64
C LEU A 156 -27.46 1.15 -1.58
N THR A 157 -28.77 1.12 -1.44
CA THR A 157 -29.66 0.33 -2.32
C THR A 157 -30.04 1.05 -3.61
N ARG A 158 -29.78 2.36 -3.70
CA ARG A 158 -30.00 3.14 -4.93
C ARG A 158 -28.95 2.80 -5.99
N GLY A 159 -29.29 2.96 -7.27
CA GLY A 159 -28.36 2.79 -8.39
C GLY A 159 -27.20 3.81 -8.39
N GLY A 160 -26.18 3.58 -9.21
CA GLY A 160 -25.06 4.54 -9.39
C GLY A 160 -24.10 4.63 -8.20
N LEU A 161 -23.82 3.51 -7.51
CA LEU A 161 -22.87 3.49 -6.38
C LEU A 161 -21.47 3.92 -6.77
N TYR A 162 -20.98 3.49 -7.95
CA TYR A 162 -19.66 3.86 -8.43
C TYR A 162 -19.51 5.38 -8.61
N HIS A 163 -20.51 6.04 -9.19
CA HIS A 163 -20.51 7.49 -9.34
C HIS A 163 -20.69 8.23 -8.01
N ARG A 164 -21.40 7.66 -7.03
CA ARG A 164 -21.66 8.34 -5.75
C ARG A 164 -20.53 8.16 -4.74
N PHE A 165 -19.88 7.00 -4.73
CA PHE A 165 -18.91 6.61 -3.70
C PHE A 165 -17.54 6.19 -4.26
N GLY A 166 -17.45 5.82 -5.54
CA GLY A 166 -16.23 5.32 -6.19
C GLY A 166 -15.42 6.38 -6.94
N SER A 167 -16.01 7.53 -7.23
CA SER A 167 -15.33 8.67 -7.84
C SER A 167 -14.92 9.71 -6.80
N TYR A 168 -13.80 10.40 -7.07
CA TYR A 168 -13.49 11.65 -6.40
C TYR A 168 -14.56 12.68 -6.75
N ASN A 169 -15.36 13.06 -5.75
CA ASN A 169 -16.37 14.10 -5.86
C ASN A 169 -15.76 15.48 -5.56
N ASP A 170 -16.57 16.53 -5.65
CA ASP A 170 -16.22 17.89 -5.24
C ASP A 170 -15.50 17.89 -3.87
N PRO A 171 -14.28 18.46 -3.76
CA PRO A 171 -13.55 18.55 -2.49
C PRO A 171 -14.33 19.26 -1.38
N ALA A 172 -15.26 20.16 -1.74
CA ALA A 172 -16.14 20.83 -0.78
C ALA A 172 -17.17 19.87 -0.14
N GLY A 173 -17.37 18.70 -0.74
CA GLY A 173 -18.39 17.73 -0.41
C GLY A 173 -19.60 17.81 -1.35
N PRO A 174 -20.49 16.79 -1.32
CA PRO A 174 -21.62 16.70 -2.24
C PRO A 174 -22.54 17.93 -2.17
N GLN A 175 -22.95 18.45 -3.33
CA GLN A 175 -23.78 19.66 -3.43
C GLN A 175 -25.08 19.55 -2.62
N TYR A 176 -25.83 18.45 -2.78
CA TYR A 176 -27.07 18.21 -2.04
C TYR A 176 -26.89 18.27 -0.52
N TYR A 177 -25.78 17.71 -0.02
CA TYR A 177 -25.42 17.78 1.40
C TYR A 177 -25.18 19.24 1.85
N ARG A 178 -24.44 20.01 1.06
CA ARG A 178 -24.15 21.42 1.37
C ARG A 178 -25.41 22.29 1.35
N GLU A 179 -26.30 22.09 0.39
CA GLU A 179 -27.59 22.79 0.31
C GLU A 179 -28.47 22.49 1.54
N THR A 180 -28.68 21.20 1.82
CA THR A 180 -29.51 20.77 2.96
C THR A 180 -28.93 21.27 4.29
N LEU A 181 -27.59 21.21 4.45
CA LEU A 181 -26.94 21.70 5.66
C LEU A 181 -27.09 23.21 5.81
N SER A 182 -26.98 23.97 4.71
CA SER A 182 -27.17 25.42 4.71
C SER A 182 -28.59 25.80 5.13
N GLU A 183 -29.60 25.14 4.57
CA GLU A 183 -31.00 25.33 4.96
C GLU A 183 -31.22 25.05 6.44
N TYR A 184 -30.71 23.90 6.92
CA TYR A 184 -30.80 23.52 8.34
C TYR A 184 -30.11 24.52 9.28
N LEU A 185 -28.91 24.98 8.95
CA LEU A 185 -28.17 25.95 9.74
C LEU A 185 -28.84 27.32 9.75
N ASN A 186 -29.42 27.74 8.62
CA ASN A 186 -30.19 28.98 8.55
C ASN A 186 -31.47 28.89 9.41
N ALA A 187 -32.20 27.78 9.32
CA ALA A 187 -33.44 27.59 10.07
C ALA A 187 -33.22 27.46 11.58
N THR A 188 -32.16 26.75 12.01
CA THR A 188 -31.93 26.45 13.44
C THR A 188 -31.03 27.45 14.15
N ARG A 189 -30.13 28.12 13.42
CA ARG A 189 -29.08 28.97 13.99
C ARG A 189 -28.98 30.36 13.35
N GLY A 190 -29.76 30.66 12.31
CA GLY A 190 -29.79 31.98 11.68
C GLY A 190 -28.48 32.42 11.02
N LEU A 191 -27.64 31.48 10.57
CA LEU A 191 -26.27 31.76 10.11
C LEU A 191 -26.14 32.46 8.74
N LYS A 192 -27.25 32.65 8.00
CA LYS A 192 -27.31 33.29 6.67
C LYS A 192 -26.26 32.75 5.68
N THR A 193 -26.15 31.44 5.56
CA THR A 193 -25.19 30.75 4.68
C THR A 193 -25.83 30.31 3.36
N THR A 194 -25.00 30.03 2.35
CA THR A 194 -25.34 29.24 1.15
C THR A 194 -24.45 27.99 1.06
N ALA A 195 -24.75 27.09 0.12
CA ALA A 195 -23.93 25.90 -0.13
C ALA A 195 -22.46 26.23 -0.45
N GLN A 196 -22.18 27.40 -1.04
CA GLN A 196 -20.83 27.89 -1.34
C GLN A 196 -20.05 28.27 -0.08
N ASN A 197 -20.72 28.56 1.04
CA ASN A 197 -20.08 28.86 2.32
C ASN A 197 -19.76 27.60 3.15
N ILE A 198 -20.10 26.40 2.65
CA ILE A 198 -19.97 25.15 3.39
C ILE A 198 -18.87 24.27 2.79
N LEU A 199 -17.98 23.80 3.66
CA LEU A 199 -16.91 22.85 3.36
C LEU A 199 -17.03 21.64 4.30
N SER A 200 -17.22 20.45 3.74
CA SER A 200 -17.28 19.20 4.51
C SER A 200 -15.88 18.77 4.97
N VAL A 201 -15.72 18.47 6.26
CA VAL A 201 -14.44 18.05 6.86
C VAL A 201 -14.62 16.82 7.73
N ARG A 202 -13.54 16.06 7.95
CA ARG A 202 -13.52 14.82 8.75
C ARG A 202 -13.34 15.07 10.25
N GLY A 203 -13.85 16.20 10.75
CA GLY A 203 -13.80 16.59 12.16
C GLY A 203 -13.20 17.98 12.40
N THR A 204 -13.32 18.45 13.64
CA THR A 204 -12.98 19.82 14.04
C THR A 204 -11.50 20.16 13.81
N LEU A 205 -10.57 19.25 14.08
CA LEU A 205 -9.13 19.50 13.89
C LEU A 205 -8.77 19.72 12.43
N MET A 206 -9.36 18.95 11.50
CA MET A 206 -9.16 19.17 10.06
C MET A 206 -9.70 20.55 9.65
N GLY A 207 -10.89 20.91 10.15
CA GLY A 207 -11.50 22.22 9.87
C GLY A 207 -10.64 23.38 10.37
N ILE A 208 -10.20 23.34 11.64
CA ILE A 208 -9.33 24.36 12.22
C ILE A 208 -8.00 24.42 11.44
N ASN A 209 -7.39 23.27 11.14
CA ASN A 209 -6.15 23.24 10.38
C ASN A 209 -6.30 23.90 9.02
N LEU A 210 -7.37 23.60 8.27
CA LEU A 210 -7.64 24.22 6.97
C LEU A 210 -7.78 25.74 7.10
N VAL A 211 -8.56 26.22 8.06
CA VAL A 211 -8.72 27.66 8.34
C VAL A 211 -7.38 28.30 8.66
N CYS A 212 -6.58 27.70 9.54
CA CYS A 212 -5.27 28.20 9.90
C CYS A 212 -4.34 28.26 8.69
N THR A 213 -4.26 27.20 7.90
CA THR A 213 -3.37 27.15 6.72
C THR A 213 -3.82 28.07 5.59
N ALA A 214 -5.11 28.36 5.47
CA ALA A 214 -5.65 29.20 4.41
C ALA A 214 -5.58 30.69 4.74
N LEU A 215 -5.74 31.07 6.01
CA LEU A 215 -5.93 32.46 6.41
C LEU A 215 -4.77 33.05 7.20
N ILE A 216 -3.98 32.24 7.92
CA ILE A 216 -2.93 32.74 8.82
C ILE A 216 -1.59 32.78 8.10
N ARG A 217 -0.88 33.90 8.23
CA ARG A 217 0.47 34.11 7.71
C ARG A 217 1.49 34.24 8.83
N PRO A 218 2.78 33.95 8.57
CA PRO A 218 3.84 34.21 9.54
C PRO A 218 3.82 35.68 9.99
N GLY A 219 3.69 35.91 11.30
CA GLY A 219 3.60 37.25 11.90
C GLY A 219 2.19 37.65 12.36
N ASP A 220 1.14 36.91 11.97
CA ASP A 220 -0.22 37.18 12.44
C ASP A 220 -0.39 36.84 13.92
N VAL A 221 -1.21 37.64 14.61
CA VAL A 221 -1.56 37.42 16.02
C VAL A 221 -2.88 36.67 16.11
N VAL A 222 -2.84 35.46 16.70
CA VAL A 222 -4.03 34.62 16.93
C VAL A 222 -4.46 34.73 18.40
N VAL A 223 -5.72 35.08 18.64
CA VAL A 223 -6.30 35.18 19.99
C VAL A 223 -7.24 34.01 20.24
N SER A 224 -7.15 33.39 21.42
CA SER A 224 -8.01 32.28 21.86
C SER A 224 -8.52 32.52 23.28
N GLY A 225 -9.71 32.03 23.59
CA GLY A 225 -10.33 32.17 24.91
C GLY A 225 -9.65 31.32 25.99
N ILE A 226 -9.73 31.77 27.25
CA ILE A 226 -9.22 31.06 28.43
C ILE A 226 -10.35 30.89 29.47
N PRO A 227 -10.67 29.66 29.92
CA PRO A 227 -10.09 28.38 29.48
C PRO A 227 -10.54 28.02 28.06
N GLY A 228 -9.61 27.46 27.27
CA GLY A 228 -9.87 27.01 25.90
C GLY A 228 -9.97 25.49 25.80
N TRP A 229 -10.38 24.99 24.63
CA TRP A 229 -10.39 23.56 24.32
C TRP A 229 -8.95 23.04 24.22
N LYS A 230 -8.40 22.56 25.33
CA LYS A 230 -7.10 21.88 25.39
C LYS A 230 -7.35 20.38 25.37
N ARG A 231 -6.82 19.69 24.36
CA ARG A 231 -6.69 18.22 24.46
C ARG A 231 -5.68 17.97 25.59
N HIS A 232 -6.06 17.14 26.55
CA HIS A 232 -5.16 16.69 27.61
C HIS A 232 -3.91 16.09 26.94
N THR A 233 -2.84 16.86 26.84
CA THR A 233 -1.51 16.32 26.56
C THR A 233 -1.17 15.52 27.80
N MET A 234 -1.23 14.20 27.71
CA MET A 234 -0.73 13.36 28.80
C MET A 234 0.73 13.75 29.07
N PRO A 235 1.12 13.84 30.36
CA PRO A 235 2.50 14.14 30.76
C PRO A 235 3.51 13.10 30.25
#